data_AF-A0A432MHN8-F1
#
_entry.id   AF-A0A432MHN8-F1
#
_cell.length_a   1.000
_cell.length_b   1.000
_cell.length_c   1.000
_cell.angle_alpha   90.00
_cell.angle_beta   90.00
_cell.angle_gamma   90.00
#
_symmetry.space_group_name_H-M   'P 1'
#
loop_
_entity.id
_entity.type
_entity.pdbx_description
1 polymer ?
#
loop_
_entity_poly.entity_id
_entity_poly.type
_entity_poly.pdbx_seq_one_letter_code
_entity_poly.pdbx_strand_id
1 'polypeptide(L)'
;MPVLDREEYIEQAYFFRAFRERLLDGIPAQEVLARIGEELLSTTRLPMAVGFMHSEVKVSGLMGPAMWRLTHYFAPFQAYVISKAEEEVFNRFPMDQALLVLEREASYRAGEPSPAGLFVYQFEAVSRNRLGYAGGLDAMAADPFYNDAWRDYIALLNARLGDVDFADLIYSRSAFLVSQMRRKDPDYSPKFPILFGEKEGKIARANHGRDPLYLFSALQRQLNYPEVPRPKRPDEAETRLTLLEQQVKLLENRLKLVEVDLKGDVDLSQFRVKPEDTAGVPDHWGLKASDLDDTPED
;
A
#
# COMPACT_ATOMS: atom_id res chain seq x y z
N MET A 1 17.49 16.32 0.09
CA MET A 1 18.10 15.18 0.81
C MET A 1 19.00 14.44 -0.17
N PRO A 2 20.15 13.90 0.27
CA PRO A 2 21.05 13.16 -0.62
C PRO A 2 20.46 11.80 -0.99
N VAL A 3 20.83 11.29 -2.17
CA VAL A 3 20.61 9.88 -2.54
C VAL A 3 21.50 9.00 -1.66
N LEU A 4 20.99 7.85 -1.22
CA LEU A 4 21.77 6.93 -0.38
C LEU A 4 22.81 6.17 -1.19
N ASP A 5 23.82 5.66 -0.49
CA ASP A 5 24.83 4.79 -1.09
C ASP A 5 24.22 3.43 -1.47
N ARG A 6 24.86 2.76 -2.43
CA ARG A 6 24.40 1.46 -2.95
C ARG A 6 24.22 0.40 -1.84
N GLU A 7 25.12 0.37 -0.86
CA GLU A 7 25.07 -0.60 0.25
C GLU A 7 23.80 -0.44 1.08
N GLU A 8 23.33 0.80 1.29
CA GLU A 8 22.07 1.06 2.00
C GLU A 8 20.88 0.44 1.27
N TYR A 9 20.83 0.52 -0.06
CA TYR A 9 19.76 -0.08 -0.84
C TYR A 9 19.81 -1.62 -0.88
N ILE A 10 21.00 -2.22 -0.81
CA ILE A 10 21.16 -3.68 -0.68
C ILE A 10 20.56 -4.14 0.66
N GLU A 11 20.91 -3.46 1.74
CA GLU A 11 20.40 -3.78 3.07
C GLU A 11 18.90 -3.49 3.19
N GLN A 12 18.39 -2.42 2.56
CA GLN A 12 16.94 -2.18 2.47
C GLN A 12 16.21 -3.32 1.76
N ALA A 13 16.73 -3.82 0.64
CA ALA A 13 16.12 -4.94 -0.07
C ALA A 13 16.10 -6.21 0.80
N TYR A 14 17.21 -6.50 1.49
CA TYR A 14 17.28 -7.58 2.47
C TYR A 14 16.24 -7.40 3.59
N PHE A 15 16.17 -6.21 4.19
CA PHE A 15 15.22 -5.87 5.25
C PHE A 15 13.78 -6.12 4.82
N PHE A 16 13.34 -5.56 3.68
CA PHE A 16 11.95 -5.72 3.22
C PHE A 16 11.61 -7.19 2.93
N ARG A 17 12.55 -7.95 2.36
CA ARG A 17 12.38 -9.39 2.12
C ARG A 17 12.25 -10.18 3.42
N ALA A 18 13.23 -10.06 4.31
CA ALA A 18 13.26 -10.78 5.58
C ALA A 18 12.08 -10.40 6.47
N PHE A 19 11.68 -9.13 6.46
CA PHE A 19 10.52 -8.64 7.20
C PHE A 19 9.23 -9.26 6.66
N ARG A 20 9.05 -9.30 5.33
CA ARG A 20 7.89 -9.95 4.71
C ARG A 20 7.82 -11.44 5.05
N GLU A 21 8.92 -12.17 4.87
CA GLU A 21 8.96 -13.62 5.09
C GLU A 21 8.56 -13.97 6.53
N ARG A 22 9.11 -13.26 7.52
CA ARG A 22 8.81 -13.49 8.93
C ARG A 22 7.40 -13.08 9.34
N LEU A 23 6.82 -12.04 8.72
CA LEU A 23 5.41 -11.72 8.91
C LEU A 23 4.49 -12.81 8.35
N LEU A 24 4.83 -13.39 7.19
CA LEU A 24 4.09 -14.50 6.61
C LEU A 24 4.18 -15.77 7.48
N ASP A 25 5.28 -15.96 8.20
CA ASP A 25 5.44 -17.02 9.20
C ASP A 25 4.65 -16.74 10.51
N GLY A 26 3.92 -15.63 10.59
CA GLY A 26 3.09 -15.25 11.74
C GLY A 26 3.88 -14.64 12.90
N ILE A 27 5.13 -14.24 12.69
CA ILE A 27 5.94 -13.58 13.74
C ILE A 27 5.47 -12.13 13.90
N PRO A 28 5.23 -11.63 15.13
CA PRO A 28 4.81 -10.25 15.35
C PRO A 28 5.82 -9.23 14.83
N ALA A 29 5.35 -8.17 14.15
CA ALA A 29 6.19 -7.13 13.54
C ALA A 29 7.27 -6.56 14.48
N GLN A 30 6.93 -6.34 15.76
CA GLN A 30 7.87 -5.84 16.77
C GLN A 30 9.05 -6.79 16.99
N GLU A 31 8.77 -8.09 17.07
CA GLU A 31 9.79 -9.13 17.24
C GLU A 31 10.63 -9.28 15.97
N VAL A 32 10.01 -9.18 14.80
CA VAL A 32 10.73 -9.19 13.52
C VAL A 32 11.72 -8.01 13.43
N LEU A 33 11.27 -6.78 13.75
CA LEU A 33 12.12 -5.59 13.72
C LEU A 33 13.31 -5.70 14.69
N ALA A 34 13.09 -6.24 15.90
CA ALA A 34 14.16 -6.45 16.87
C ALA A 34 15.25 -7.40 16.32
N ARG A 35 14.83 -8.55 15.78
CA ARG A 35 15.76 -9.56 15.26
C ARG A 35 16.49 -9.12 14.00
N ILE A 36 15.78 -8.53 13.02
CA ILE A 36 16.44 -8.06 11.78
C ILE A 36 17.47 -6.97 12.11
N GLY A 37 17.20 -6.08 13.07
CA GLY A 37 18.15 -5.05 13.49
C GLY A 37 19.55 -5.58 13.84
N GLU A 38 19.64 -6.81 14.37
CA GLU A 38 20.89 -7.48 14.73
C GLU A 38 21.58 -8.19 13.55
N GLU A 39 20.84 -8.50 12.50
CA GLU A 39 21.33 -9.22 11.31
C GLU A 39 21.89 -8.28 10.22
N LEU A 40 21.46 -7.03 10.25
CA LEU A 40 21.82 -6.02 9.25
C LEU A 40 23.29 -5.61 9.33
N LEU A 41 23.83 -5.22 8.17
CA LEU A 41 25.22 -4.80 8.08
C LEU A 41 25.48 -3.52 8.89
N SER A 42 26.34 -3.65 9.91
CA SER A 42 26.68 -2.57 10.86
C SER A 42 27.36 -1.34 10.24
N THR A 43 27.88 -1.43 9.02
CA THR A 43 28.47 -0.28 8.31
C THR A 43 27.42 0.63 7.67
N THR A 44 26.18 0.17 7.54
CA THR A 44 25.05 0.96 7.04
C THR A 44 24.32 1.68 8.17
N ARG A 45 23.48 2.66 7.83
CA ARG A 45 22.61 3.35 8.81
C ARG A 45 21.29 2.60 9.05
N LEU A 46 21.01 1.54 8.30
CA LEU A 46 19.76 0.77 8.42
C LEU A 46 19.50 0.23 9.83
N PRO A 47 20.47 -0.35 10.58
CA PRO A 47 20.22 -0.83 11.94
C PRO A 47 19.68 0.25 12.86
N MET A 48 20.17 1.49 12.72
CA MET A 48 19.70 2.64 13.51
C MET A 48 18.27 3.04 13.11
N ALA A 49 17.98 3.06 11.80
CA ALA A 49 16.63 3.34 11.29
C ALA A 49 15.63 2.27 11.75
N VAL A 50 15.99 0.99 11.70
CA VAL A 50 15.17 -0.14 12.19
C VAL A 50 14.98 -0.07 13.70
N GLY A 51 16.03 0.26 14.46
CA GLY A 51 15.93 0.48 15.91
C GLY A 51 14.95 1.60 16.28
N PHE A 52 14.98 2.72 15.55
CA PHE A 52 14.01 3.80 15.70
C PHE A 52 12.59 3.32 15.37
N MET A 53 12.39 2.65 14.22
CA MET A 53 11.08 2.11 13.84
C MET A 53 10.54 1.12 14.88
N HIS A 54 11.39 0.23 15.41
CA HIS A 54 11.01 -0.71 16.45
C HIS A 54 10.51 0.01 17.72
N SER A 55 11.14 1.11 18.10
CA SER A 55 10.71 1.92 19.25
C SER A 55 9.36 2.61 19.01
N GLU A 56 9.14 3.15 17.81
CA GLU A 56 7.88 3.82 17.44
C GLU A 56 6.73 2.82 17.34
N VAL A 57 6.95 1.66 16.69
CA VAL A 57 5.93 0.61 16.52
C VAL A 57 5.47 0.03 17.87
N LYS A 58 6.33 0.02 18.89
CA LYS A 58 5.93 -0.36 20.26
C LYS A 58 4.91 0.60 20.87
N VAL A 59 4.92 1.87 20.46
CA VAL A 59 4.04 2.91 20.99
C VAL A 59 2.79 3.06 20.11
N SER A 60 2.97 3.16 18.80
CA SER A 60 1.89 3.48 17.85
C SER A 60 1.23 2.24 17.23
N GLY A 61 1.91 1.09 17.23
CA GLY A 61 1.51 -0.09 16.45
C GLY A 61 1.74 0.02 14.95
N LEU A 62 2.23 1.16 14.44
CA LEU A 62 2.34 1.48 13.01
C LEU A 62 3.77 1.85 12.62
N MET A 63 4.23 1.32 11.48
CA MET A 63 5.52 1.61 10.85
C MET A 63 5.48 2.85 9.96
N GLY A 64 4.38 3.10 9.26
CA GLY A 64 4.26 4.21 8.31
C GLY A 64 4.65 5.57 8.92
N PRO A 65 4.09 5.97 10.08
CA PRO A 65 4.48 7.21 10.75
C PRO A 65 5.97 7.28 11.12
N ALA A 66 6.58 6.15 11.51
CA ALA A 66 8.00 6.10 11.82
C ALA A 66 8.87 6.31 10.57
N MET A 67 8.49 5.69 9.44
CA MET A 67 9.17 5.89 8.16
C MET A 67 9.06 7.33 7.66
N TRP A 68 7.93 8.01 7.86
CA TRP A 68 7.77 9.43 7.53
C TRP A 68 8.69 10.35 8.35
N ARG A 69 9.05 9.97 9.59
CA ARG A 69 10.06 10.70 10.38
C ARG A 69 11.48 10.43 9.90
N LEU A 70 11.69 9.32 9.20
CA LEU A 70 12.96 8.88 8.64
C LEU A 70 13.07 9.16 7.13
N THR A 71 12.51 10.26 6.63
CA THR A 71 12.55 10.63 5.19
C THR A 71 13.96 10.86 4.64
N HIS A 72 14.94 11.08 5.52
CA HIS A 72 16.37 11.14 5.17
C HIS A 72 16.98 9.77 4.89
N TYR A 73 16.26 8.69 5.20
CA TYR A 73 16.69 7.31 5.03
C TYR A 73 15.73 6.53 4.12
N PHE A 74 14.44 6.50 4.45
CA PHE A 74 13.42 5.93 3.59
C PHE A 74 12.90 6.99 2.62
N ALA A 75 12.82 6.64 1.33
CA ALA A 75 12.20 7.53 0.36
C ALA A 75 10.73 7.77 0.75
N PRO A 76 10.17 8.98 0.55
CA PRO A 76 8.78 9.26 0.89
C PRO A 76 7.78 8.30 0.23
N PHE A 77 8.08 7.83 -0.99
CA PHE A 77 7.31 6.76 -1.65
C PHE A 77 7.28 5.46 -0.83
N GLN A 78 8.39 5.05 -0.22
CA GLN A 78 8.45 3.84 0.60
C GLN A 78 7.58 3.98 1.86
N ALA A 79 7.63 5.13 2.53
CA ALA A 79 6.77 5.44 3.67
C ALA A 79 5.29 5.46 3.27
N TYR A 80 4.97 6.06 2.11
CA TYR A 80 3.62 6.10 1.56
C TYR A 80 3.03 4.71 1.30
N VAL A 81 3.81 3.81 0.69
CA VAL A 81 3.38 2.42 0.41
C VAL A 81 3.06 1.68 1.71
N ILE A 82 3.90 1.80 2.75
CA ILE A 82 3.61 1.19 4.06
C ILE A 82 2.36 1.81 4.70
N SER A 83 2.23 3.14 4.69
CA SER A 83 1.02 3.80 5.21
C SER A 83 -0.24 3.30 4.51
N LYS A 84 -0.21 3.07 3.19
CA LYS A 84 -1.34 2.50 2.46
C LYS A 84 -1.66 1.05 2.79
N ALA A 85 -0.68 0.28 3.25
CA ALA A 85 -0.91 -1.08 3.71
C ALA A 85 -1.45 -1.14 5.15
N GLU A 86 -1.21 -0.10 5.93
CA GLU A 86 -1.72 0.09 7.30
C GLU A 86 -3.13 0.70 7.33
N GLU A 87 -3.53 1.39 6.26
CA GLU A 87 -4.89 1.90 6.12
C GLU A 87 -5.89 0.74 5.92
N GLU A 88 -6.68 0.41 6.94
CA GLU A 88 -7.72 -0.63 6.89
C GLU A 88 -8.95 -0.28 6.00
N VAL A 89 -8.94 0.90 5.38
CA VAL A 89 -10.11 1.51 4.76
C VAL A 89 -10.15 1.25 3.25
N PHE A 90 -11.19 0.56 2.78
CA PHE A 90 -11.60 0.30 1.38
C PHE A 90 -10.58 -0.34 0.43
N ASN A 91 -9.29 -0.34 0.73
CA ASN A 91 -8.23 -0.82 -0.14
C ASN A 91 -7.66 -2.12 0.40
N ARG A 92 -7.87 -3.24 -0.32
CA ARG A 92 -7.22 -4.52 -0.02
C ARG A 92 -5.77 -4.49 -0.51
N PHE A 93 -4.93 -3.65 0.09
CA PHE A 93 -3.49 -3.61 -0.17
C PHE A 93 -2.76 -4.26 1.01
N PRO A 94 -2.47 -5.57 0.94
CA PRO A 94 -1.95 -6.28 2.09
C PRO A 94 -0.46 -5.94 2.32
N MET A 95 -0.02 -6.05 3.57
CA MET A 95 1.34 -5.70 3.99
C MET A 95 2.41 -6.51 3.27
N ASP A 96 2.16 -7.79 2.96
CA ASP A 96 3.11 -8.64 2.22
C ASP A 96 3.36 -8.13 0.80
N GLN A 97 2.30 -7.67 0.13
CA GLN A 97 2.36 -7.04 -1.18
C GLN A 97 3.12 -5.70 -1.11
N ALA A 98 2.87 -4.89 -0.08
CA ALA A 98 3.58 -3.64 0.16
C ALA A 98 5.08 -3.86 0.28
N LEU A 99 5.49 -4.78 1.14
CA LEU A 99 6.89 -5.14 1.34
C LEU A 99 7.54 -5.72 0.08
N LEU A 100 6.79 -6.48 -0.73
CA LEU A 100 7.28 -6.96 -2.03
C LEU A 100 7.48 -5.84 -3.06
N VAL A 101 6.64 -4.80 -3.06
CA VAL A 101 6.88 -3.59 -3.87
C VAL A 101 8.19 -2.92 -3.41
N LEU A 102 8.39 -2.77 -2.10
CA LEU A 102 9.58 -2.09 -1.56
C LEU A 102 10.87 -2.88 -1.72
N GLU A 103 10.84 -4.20 -1.57
CA GLU A 103 11.97 -5.08 -1.86
C GLU A 103 12.47 -4.90 -3.30
N ARG A 104 11.53 -4.93 -4.26
CA ARG A 104 11.85 -4.78 -5.69
C ARG A 104 12.35 -3.38 -5.99
N GLU A 105 11.76 -2.36 -5.40
CA GLU A 105 12.22 -0.98 -5.53
C GLU A 105 13.66 -0.80 -5.02
N ALA A 106 13.95 -1.26 -3.80
CA ALA A 106 15.28 -1.19 -3.20
C ALA A 106 16.30 -1.98 -4.03
N SER A 107 15.91 -3.14 -4.54
CA SER A 107 16.75 -3.95 -5.45
C SER A 107 17.09 -3.21 -6.74
N TYR A 108 16.14 -2.47 -7.32
CA TYR A 108 16.38 -1.65 -8.51
C TYR A 108 17.33 -0.49 -8.22
N ARG A 109 17.17 0.17 -7.06
CA ARG A 109 18.04 1.27 -6.61
C ARG A 109 19.48 0.81 -6.34
N ALA A 110 19.66 -0.43 -5.86
CA ALA A 110 20.97 -1.04 -5.62
C ALA A 110 21.71 -1.44 -6.92
N GLY A 111 21.00 -1.50 -8.05
CA GLY A 111 21.57 -1.80 -9.36
C GLY A 111 22.07 -0.55 -10.10
N GLU A 112 21.63 -0.39 -11.34
CA GLU A 112 21.86 0.80 -12.17
C GLU A 112 20.50 1.49 -12.45
N PRO A 113 19.90 2.14 -11.44
CA PRO A 113 18.60 2.75 -11.59
C PRO A 113 18.64 3.93 -12.57
N SER A 114 17.64 4.00 -13.45
CA SER A 114 17.36 5.22 -14.22
C SER A 114 16.18 5.98 -13.61
N PRO A 115 16.17 7.33 -13.63
CA PRO A 115 15.01 8.09 -13.17
C PRO A 115 13.71 7.71 -13.89
N ALA A 116 13.80 7.44 -15.20
CA ALA A 116 12.65 6.99 -15.98
C ALA A 116 12.15 5.61 -15.55
N GLY A 117 13.05 4.65 -15.31
CA GLY A 117 12.68 3.32 -14.83
C GLY A 117 12.09 3.35 -13.43
N LEU A 118 12.66 4.14 -12.52
CA LEU A 118 12.15 4.30 -11.16
C LEU A 118 10.76 4.97 -11.18
N PHE A 119 10.58 6.01 -11.98
CA PHE A 119 9.30 6.69 -12.15
C PHE A 119 8.21 5.75 -12.66
N VAL A 120 8.49 5.01 -13.74
CA VAL A 120 7.50 4.09 -14.30
C VAL A 120 7.17 2.97 -13.32
N TYR A 121 8.17 2.43 -12.61
CA TYR A 121 7.97 1.41 -11.58
C TYR A 121 7.06 1.91 -10.44
N GLN A 122 7.38 3.07 -9.87
CA GLN A 122 6.60 3.66 -8.78
C GLN A 122 5.18 4.01 -9.22
N PHE A 123 5.03 4.62 -10.40
CA PHE A 123 3.73 4.94 -10.97
C PHE A 123 2.90 3.68 -11.21
N GLU A 124 3.49 2.65 -11.81
CA GLU A 124 2.83 1.37 -12.05
C GLU A 124 2.44 0.68 -10.73
N ALA A 125 3.26 0.78 -9.69
CA ALA A 125 2.93 0.28 -8.35
C ALA A 125 1.71 1.00 -7.75
N VAL A 126 1.63 2.33 -7.87
CA VAL A 126 0.47 3.12 -7.44
C VAL A 126 -0.79 2.70 -8.21
N SER A 127 -0.70 2.60 -9.54
CA SER A 127 -1.83 2.26 -10.40
C SER A 127 -2.33 0.83 -10.16
N ARG A 128 -1.43 -0.16 -10.19
CA ARG A 128 -1.80 -1.59 -10.08
C ARG A 128 -2.37 -1.95 -8.72
N ASN A 129 -1.85 -1.34 -7.66
CA ASN A 129 -2.30 -1.60 -6.29
C ASN A 129 -3.34 -0.59 -5.80
N ARG A 130 -3.79 0.33 -6.66
CA ARG A 130 -4.82 1.34 -6.38
C ARG A 130 -4.52 2.17 -5.13
N LEU A 131 -3.26 2.56 -4.95
CA LEU A 131 -2.82 3.24 -3.73
C LEU A 131 -3.37 4.67 -3.58
N GLY A 132 -3.83 5.26 -4.69
CA GLY A 132 -4.30 6.64 -4.76
C GLY A 132 -3.26 7.53 -5.42
N TYR A 133 -3.67 8.21 -6.50
CA TYR A 133 -2.71 8.93 -7.33
C TYR A 133 -2.16 10.21 -6.70
N ALA A 134 -3.02 11.03 -6.09
CA ALA A 134 -2.61 12.32 -5.53
C ALA A 134 -1.47 12.17 -4.51
N GLY A 135 -1.72 11.40 -3.44
CA GLY A 135 -0.70 11.15 -2.42
C GLY A 135 0.50 10.36 -2.93
N GLY A 136 0.28 9.41 -3.85
CA GLY A 136 1.37 8.61 -4.43
C GLY A 136 2.33 9.45 -5.26
N LEU A 137 1.82 10.33 -6.11
CA LEU A 137 2.63 11.20 -6.95
C LEU A 137 3.34 12.28 -6.13
N ASP A 138 2.71 12.82 -5.09
CA ASP A 138 3.35 13.77 -4.18
C ASP A 138 4.52 13.11 -3.43
N ALA A 139 4.32 11.87 -2.96
CA ALA A 139 5.37 11.08 -2.32
C ALA A 139 6.52 10.73 -3.30
N MET A 140 6.19 10.41 -4.57
CA MET A 140 7.19 10.20 -5.61
C MET A 140 7.99 11.48 -5.88
N ALA A 141 7.34 12.64 -6.03
CA ALA A 141 8.02 13.91 -6.32
C ALA A 141 9.00 14.34 -5.23
N ALA A 142 8.79 13.91 -3.98
CA ALA A 142 9.69 14.21 -2.87
C ALA A 142 11.01 13.40 -2.90
N ASP A 143 11.12 12.37 -3.75
CA ASP A 143 12.29 11.49 -3.84
C ASP A 143 13.57 12.22 -4.27
N PRO A 144 14.71 12.01 -3.60
CA PRO A 144 15.99 12.60 -4.00
C PRO A 144 16.50 12.13 -5.36
N PHE A 145 16.01 11.01 -5.92
CA PHE A 145 16.36 10.58 -7.28
C PHE A 145 15.83 11.51 -8.38
N TYR A 146 14.81 12.30 -8.09
CA TYR A 146 14.21 13.23 -9.05
C TYR A 146 14.79 14.63 -8.89
N ASN A 147 15.44 15.10 -9.95
CA ASN A 147 15.83 16.51 -10.08
C ASN A 147 14.60 17.41 -10.31
N ASP A 148 14.80 18.72 -10.35
CA ASP A 148 13.72 19.70 -10.47
C ASP A 148 12.83 19.47 -11.70
N ALA A 149 13.44 19.12 -12.84
CA ALA A 149 12.69 18.82 -14.07
C ALA A 149 11.76 17.60 -13.92
N TRP A 150 12.18 16.57 -13.19
CA TRP A 150 11.33 15.43 -12.85
C TRP A 150 10.23 15.82 -11.85
N ARG A 151 10.56 16.61 -10.83
CA ARG A 151 9.58 17.08 -9.82
C ARG A 151 8.46 17.88 -10.46
N ASP A 152 8.80 18.82 -11.34
CA ASP A 152 7.84 19.63 -12.09
C ASP A 152 6.96 18.75 -13.01
N TYR A 153 7.56 17.74 -13.62
CA TYR A 153 6.81 16.80 -14.46
C TYR A 153 5.84 15.94 -13.66
N ILE A 154 6.25 15.42 -12.49
CA ILE A 154 5.37 14.64 -11.62
C ILE A 154 4.21 15.49 -11.10
N ALA A 155 4.48 16.76 -10.73
CA ALA A 155 3.43 17.69 -10.33
C ALA A 155 2.43 17.98 -11.47
N LEU A 156 2.94 18.19 -12.69
CA LEU A 156 2.10 18.34 -13.89
C LEU A 156 1.25 17.10 -14.16
N LEU A 157 1.86 15.92 -14.01
CA LEU A 157 1.18 14.63 -14.16
C LEU A 157 0.04 14.50 -13.17
N ASN A 158 0.27 14.84 -11.90
CA ASN A 158 -0.74 14.78 -10.84
C ASN A 158 -1.96 15.67 -11.16
N ALA A 159 -1.72 16.87 -11.70
CA ALA A 159 -2.77 17.82 -12.07
C ALA A 159 -3.56 17.43 -13.35
N ARG A 160 -3.01 16.57 -14.21
CA ARG A 160 -3.61 16.18 -15.51
C ARG A 160 -4.08 14.73 -15.56
N LEU A 161 -3.99 14.04 -14.44
CA LEU A 161 -4.25 12.62 -14.43
C LEU A 161 -5.74 12.34 -14.64
N GLY A 162 -6.05 11.53 -15.65
CA GLY A 162 -7.42 11.23 -16.07
C GLY A 162 -7.87 12.02 -17.30
N ASP A 163 -7.26 13.19 -17.57
CA ASP A 163 -7.58 14.02 -18.74
C ASP A 163 -6.74 13.63 -19.98
N VAL A 164 -5.53 13.13 -19.75
CA VAL A 164 -4.56 12.80 -20.80
C VAL A 164 -4.08 11.36 -20.62
N ASP A 165 -3.95 10.65 -21.75
CA ASP A 165 -3.40 9.30 -21.78
C ASP A 165 -1.94 9.28 -21.27
N PHE A 166 -1.61 8.29 -20.44
CA PHE A 166 -0.27 8.19 -19.84
C PHE A 166 0.84 8.01 -20.91
N ALA A 167 0.55 7.31 -22.00
CA ALA A 167 1.46 7.19 -23.13
C ALA A 167 1.76 8.56 -23.76
N ASP A 168 0.76 9.44 -23.86
CA ASP A 168 0.96 10.78 -24.39
C ASP A 168 1.81 11.65 -23.47
N LEU A 169 1.65 11.50 -22.16
CA LEU A 169 2.47 12.20 -21.17
C LEU A 169 3.95 11.82 -21.32
N ILE A 170 4.25 10.52 -21.46
CA ILE A 170 5.61 10.03 -21.74
C ILE A 170 6.12 10.53 -23.09
N TYR A 171 5.31 10.40 -24.15
CA TYR A 171 5.69 10.82 -25.50
C TYR A 171 6.04 12.31 -25.55
N SER A 172 5.26 13.15 -24.86
CA SER A 172 5.43 14.61 -24.82
C SER A 172 6.77 15.08 -24.23
N ARG A 173 7.41 14.24 -23.41
CA ARG A 173 8.69 14.50 -22.73
C ARG A 173 9.82 13.62 -23.26
N SER A 174 9.65 13.03 -24.45
CA SER A 174 10.62 12.09 -25.02
C SER A 174 11.56 12.73 -26.06
N ALA A 175 12.79 12.24 -26.13
CA ALA A 175 13.74 12.59 -27.19
C ALA A 175 13.20 12.24 -28.58
N PHE A 176 12.33 11.23 -28.67
CA PHE A 176 11.70 10.83 -29.93
C PHE A 176 10.78 11.91 -30.49
N LEU A 177 10.00 12.61 -29.66
CA LEU A 177 9.20 13.74 -30.14
C LEU A 177 10.10 14.82 -30.74
N VAL A 178 11.20 15.15 -30.05
CA VAL A 178 12.15 16.18 -30.50
C VAL A 178 12.79 15.79 -31.83
N SER A 179 13.20 14.53 -31.99
CA SER A 179 13.76 14.07 -33.27
C SER A 179 12.73 14.06 -34.39
N GLN A 180 11.45 13.80 -34.10
CA GLN A 180 10.37 13.93 -35.09
C GLN A 180 10.11 15.38 -35.50
N MET A 181 10.14 16.32 -34.56
CA MET A 181 9.94 17.74 -34.85
C MET A 181 11.12 18.31 -35.64
N ARG A 182 12.36 17.94 -35.29
CA ARG A 182 13.57 18.36 -36.00
C ARG A 182 13.66 17.89 -37.45
N ARG A 183 12.94 16.83 -37.82
CA ARG A 183 12.82 16.40 -39.23
C ARG A 183 11.98 17.37 -40.07
N LYS A 184 11.03 18.06 -39.44
CA LYS A 184 10.17 19.05 -40.11
C LYS A 184 10.73 20.46 -40.02
N ASP A 185 11.34 20.77 -38.88
CA ASP A 185 11.93 22.07 -38.55
C ASP A 185 13.30 21.84 -37.88
N PRO A 186 14.42 21.88 -38.62
CA PRO A 186 15.76 21.58 -38.11
C PRO A 186 16.16 22.35 -36.86
N ASP A 187 15.66 23.58 -36.71
CA ASP A 187 15.98 24.47 -35.58
C ASP A 187 15.04 24.30 -34.39
N TYR A 188 14.17 23.29 -34.42
CA TYR A 188 13.23 23.01 -33.35
C TYR A 188 13.96 22.78 -32.00
N SER A 189 13.62 23.64 -31.04
CA SER A 189 14.05 23.54 -29.65
C SER A 189 12.88 23.13 -28.76
N PRO A 190 13.03 22.09 -27.90
CA PRO A 190 11.97 21.66 -27.02
C PRO A 190 11.67 22.73 -25.97
N LYS A 191 10.39 23.01 -25.75
CA LYS A 191 9.93 23.97 -24.73
C LYS A 191 10.18 23.48 -23.30
N PHE A 192 10.36 22.18 -23.12
CA PHE A 192 10.49 21.54 -21.82
C PHE A 192 11.65 20.53 -21.82
N PRO A 193 12.22 20.22 -20.64
CA PRO A 193 13.27 19.22 -20.53
C PRO A 193 12.85 17.85 -21.08
N ILE A 194 13.82 17.17 -21.69
CA ILE A 194 13.66 15.79 -22.17
C ILE A 194 13.90 14.86 -20.98
N LEU A 195 12.89 14.08 -20.62
CA LEU A 195 12.95 13.15 -19.46
C LEU A 195 13.02 11.68 -19.90
N PHE A 196 12.47 11.38 -21.07
CA PHE A 196 12.45 10.03 -21.63
C PHE A 196 13.33 9.97 -22.89
N GLY A 197 13.97 8.83 -23.13
CA GLY A 197 14.80 8.62 -24.30
C GLY A 197 13.99 8.37 -25.58
N GLU A 198 14.70 8.03 -26.66
CA GLU A 198 14.04 7.76 -27.94
C GLU A 198 13.21 6.47 -27.92
N LYS A 199 13.69 5.45 -27.23
CA LYS A 199 13.04 4.13 -27.24
C LYS A 199 11.73 4.18 -26.45
N GLU A 200 11.76 4.84 -25.29
CA GLU A 200 10.59 5.09 -24.45
C GLU A 200 9.54 5.91 -25.22
N GLY A 201 9.96 6.95 -25.94
CA GLY A 201 9.06 7.74 -26.78
C GLY A 201 8.44 6.95 -27.94
N LYS A 202 9.21 6.06 -28.59
CA LYS A 202 8.68 5.15 -29.63
C LYS A 202 7.65 4.18 -29.06
N ILE A 203 7.96 3.60 -27.90
CA ILE A 203 7.06 2.70 -27.16
C ILE A 203 5.75 3.42 -26.81
N ALA A 204 5.86 4.65 -26.29
CA ALA A 204 4.72 5.45 -25.90
C ALA A 204 3.79 5.76 -27.09
N ARG A 205 4.37 6.26 -28.20
CA ARG A 205 3.60 6.52 -29.43
C ARG A 205 2.90 5.27 -29.98
N ALA A 206 3.53 4.09 -29.88
CA ALA A 206 2.96 2.84 -30.37
C ALA A 206 1.80 2.30 -29.50
N ASN A 207 1.72 2.73 -28.24
CA ASN A 207 0.71 2.28 -27.27
C ASN A 207 -0.35 3.34 -26.95
N HIS A 208 -0.35 4.48 -27.65
CA HIS A 208 -1.39 5.50 -27.54
C HIS A 208 -2.80 4.90 -27.71
N GLY A 209 -3.70 5.16 -26.76
CA GLY A 209 -5.10 4.70 -26.79
C GLY A 209 -5.27 3.18 -26.68
N ARG A 210 -4.21 2.43 -26.31
CA ARG A 210 -4.28 0.98 -26.05
C ARG A 210 -4.37 0.73 -24.55
N ASP A 211 -4.59 -0.54 -24.18
CA ASP A 211 -4.54 -0.94 -22.77
C ASP A 211 -3.16 -0.58 -22.16
N PRO A 212 -3.12 0.23 -21.08
CA PRO A 212 -1.89 0.63 -20.41
C PRO A 212 -0.97 -0.53 -19.99
N LEU A 213 -1.50 -1.75 -19.79
CA LEU A 213 -0.70 -2.91 -19.45
C LEU A 213 0.34 -3.26 -20.53
N TYR A 214 0.03 -3.02 -21.81
CA TYR A 214 0.98 -3.22 -22.89
C TYR A 214 2.10 -2.18 -22.88
N LEU A 215 1.77 -0.93 -22.53
CA LEU A 215 2.74 0.15 -22.36
C LEU A 215 3.73 -0.21 -21.25
N PHE A 216 3.24 -0.56 -20.06
CA PHE A 216 4.08 -0.95 -18.93
C PHE A 216 4.97 -2.15 -19.27
N SER A 217 4.41 -3.20 -19.88
CA SER A 217 5.19 -4.40 -20.27
C SER A 217 6.28 -4.08 -21.30
N ALA A 218 6.07 -3.09 -22.18
CA ALA A 218 7.08 -2.63 -23.12
C ALA A 218 8.16 -1.77 -22.45
N LEU A 219 7.77 -0.84 -21.58
CA LEU A 219 8.69 0.01 -20.82
C LEU A 219 9.53 -0.82 -19.84
N GLN A 220 8.94 -1.79 -19.15
CA GLN A 220 9.65 -2.69 -18.25
C GLN A 220 10.82 -3.39 -18.94
N ARG A 221 10.61 -3.94 -20.13
CA ARG A 221 11.67 -4.60 -20.93
C ARG A 221 12.76 -3.62 -21.37
N GLN A 222 12.41 -2.36 -21.62
CA GLN A 222 13.35 -1.38 -22.15
C GLN A 222 14.15 -0.65 -21.05
N LEU A 223 13.49 -0.34 -19.93
CA LEU A 223 14.05 0.38 -18.79
C LEU A 223 14.60 -0.56 -17.71
N ASN A 224 14.37 -1.87 -17.86
CA ASN A 224 14.84 -2.94 -16.99
C ASN A 224 14.47 -2.74 -15.51
N TYR A 225 13.33 -2.10 -15.25
CA TYR A 225 12.78 -1.99 -13.90
C TYR A 225 12.10 -3.32 -13.52
N PRO A 226 12.06 -3.68 -12.22
CA PRO A 226 11.53 -4.96 -11.77
C PRO A 226 10.02 -5.06 -11.99
N GLU A 227 9.50 -6.28 -12.17
CA GLU A 227 8.05 -6.44 -12.35
C GLU A 227 7.30 -5.88 -11.13
N VAL A 228 6.23 -5.13 -11.35
CA VAL A 228 5.38 -4.69 -10.24
C VAL A 228 4.52 -5.87 -9.76
N PRO A 229 4.57 -6.23 -8.46
CA PRO A 229 3.79 -7.32 -7.90
C PRO A 229 2.30 -7.17 -8.20
N ARG A 230 1.61 -8.29 -8.44
CA ARG A 230 0.16 -8.30 -8.67
C ARG A 230 -0.54 -8.73 -7.39
N PRO A 231 -1.61 -8.04 -6.95
CA PRO A 231 -2.43 -8.52 -5.86
C PRO A 231 -2.86 -9.95 -6.16
N LYS A 232 -2.51 -10.90 -5.27
CA LYS A 232 -3.00 -12.27 -5.41
C LYS A 232 -4.52 -12.21 -5.35
N ARG A 233 -5.19 -12.83 -6.33
CA ARG A 233 -6.63 -13.08 -6.19
C ARG A 233 -6.80 -13.99 -4.97
N PRO A 234 -7.73 -13.69 -4.04
CA PRO A 234 -8.05 -14.60 -2.96
C PRO A 234 -8.32 -15.98 -3.57
N ASP A 235 -7.66 -17.01 -3.09
CA ASP A 235 -7.92 -18.35 -3.59
C ASP A 235 -9.38 -18.70 -3.25
N GLU A 236 -10.16 -19.06 -4.27
CA GLU A 236 -11.54 -19.51 -4.06
C GLU A 236 -11.56 -20.74 -3.15
N ALA A 237 -10.51 -21.57 -3.19
CA ALA A 237 -10.38 -22.73 -2.31
C ALA A 237 -10.21 -22.32 -0.84
N GLU A 238 -9.32 -21.36 -0.54
CA GLU A 238 -9.14 -20.83 0.82
C GLU A 238 -10.41 -20.16 1.34
N THR A 239 -11.07 -19.36 0.51
CA THR A 239 -12.33 -18.70 0.87
C THR A 239 -13.42 -19.73 1.19
N ARG A 240 -13.51 -20.81 0.38
CA ARG A 240 -14.44 -21.92 0.62
C ARG A 240 -14.07 -22.70 1.89
N LEU A 241 -12.78 -22.89 2.17
CA LEU A 241 -12.28 -23.53 3.39
C LEU A 241 -12.69 -22.75 4.64
N THR A 242 -12.49 -21.43 4.68
CA THR A 242 -12.91 -20.59 5.81
C THR A 242 -14.43 -20.63 6.01
N LEU A 243 -15.20 -20.62 4.92
CA LEU A 243 -16.67 -20.79 4.97
C LEU A 243 -17.07 -22.15 5.54
N LEU A 244 -16.37 -23.22 5.14
CA LEU A 244 -16.59 -24.56 5.70
C LEU A 244 -16.23 -24.62 7.18
N GLU A 245 -15.11 -24.03 7.62
CA GLU A 245 -14.74 -23.96 9.03
C GLU A 245 -15.82 -23.26 9.87
N GLN A 246 -16.38 -22.16 9.36
CA GLN A 246 -17.49 -21.46 10.01
C GLN A 246 -18.76 -22.32 10.07
N GLN A 247 -19.09 -23.04 8.99
CA GLN A 247 -20.23 -23.96 8.96
C GLN A 247 -20.05 -25.15 9.90
N VAL A 248 -18.83 -25.70 9.99
CA VAL A 248 -18.48 -26.78 10.93
C VAL A 248 -18.65 -26.30 12.35
N LYS A 249 -18.14 -25.12 12.73
CA LYS A 249 -18.36 -24.53 14.06
C LYS A 249 -19.85 -24.35 14.40
N LEU A 250 -20.65 -23.91 13.43
CA LEU A 250 -22.10 -23.80 13.61
C LEU A 250 -22.77 -25.17 13.80
N LEU A 251 -22.35 -26.18 13.04
CA LEU A 251 -22.84 -27.56 13.19
C LEU A 251 -22.44 -28.15 14.54
N GLU A 252 -21.19 -27.97 14.98
CA GLU A 252 -20.73 -28.39 16.31
C GLU A 252 -21.56 -27.76 17.42
N ASN A 253 -21.85 -26.47 17.34
CA ASN A 253 -22.70 -25.79 18.33
C ASN A 253 -24.13 -26.35 18.34
N ARG A 254 -24.71 -26.63 17.17
CA ARG A 254 -26.05 -27.24 17.08
C ARG A 254 -26.05 -28.68 17.59
N LEU A 255 -25.00 -29.45 17.32
CA LEU A 255 -24.84 -30.82 17.81
C LEU A 255 -24.77 -30.83 19.35
N LYS A 256 -23.98 -29.93 19.95
CA LYS A 256 -23.91 -29.77 21.41
C LYS A 256 -25.28 -29.49 22.03
N LEU A 257 -26.10 -28.63 21.43
CA LEU A 257 -27.45 -28.37 21.91
C LEU A 257 -28.34 -29.63 21.85
N VAL A 258 -28.29 -30.37 20.76
CA VAL A 258 -29.04 -31.62 20.59
C VAL A 258 -28.57 -32.70 21.58
N GLU A 259 -27.27 -32.78 21.85
CA GLU A 259 -26.70 -33.70 22.86
C GLU A 259 -27.16 -33.35 24.28
N VAL A 260 -27.32 -32.06 24.60
CA VAL A 260 -27.84 -31.59 25.90
C VAL A 260 -29.33 -31.96 26.03
N ASP A 261 -30.13 -31.76 24.97
CA ASP A 261 -31.54 -32.15 24.94
C ASP A 261 -31.73 -33.67 25.09
N LEU A 262 -30.89 -34.48 24.43
CA LEU A 262 -30.92 -35.95 24.50
C LEU A 262 -30.53 -36.51 25.88
N LYS A 263 -29.66 -35.82 26.60
CA LYS A 263 -29.27 -36.20 27.98
C LYS A 263 -30.34 -35.84 29.02
N GLY A 264 -31.38 -35.12 28.63
CA GLY A 264 -32.51 -34.75 29.51
C GLY A 264 -32.16 -33.72 30.58
N ASP A 265 -31.01 -33.04 30.45
CA ASP A 265 -30.42 -32.16 31.47
C ASP A 265 -30.48 -30.69 31.03
N VAL A 266 -31.62 -30.28 30.45
CA VAL A 266 -31.84 -28.88 30.03
C VAL A 266 -32.23 -28.07 31.25
N ASP A 267 -31.25 -27.52 31.96
CA ASP A 267 -31.48 -26.50 32.97
C ASP A 267 -31.80 -25.16 32.30
N LEU A 268 -33.09 -24.99 31.97
CA LEU A 268 -33.65 -23.76 31.38
C LEU A 268 -33.43 -22.50 32.25
N SER A 269 -32.95 -22.65 33.49
CA SER A 269 -32.59 -21.52 34.35
C SER A 269 -31.34 -20.77 33.87
N GLN A 270 -30.45 -21.42 33.09
CA GLN A 270 -29.22 -20.80 32.58
C GLN A 270 -29.44 -19.89 31.37
N PHE A 271 -30.57 -20.04 30.67
CA PHE A 271 -30.95 -19.23 29.51
C PHE A 271 -31.97 -18.14 29.85
N ARG A 272 -32.50 -18.10 31.09
CA ARG A 272 -33.33 -16.97 31.56
C ARG A 272 -32.41 -15.80 31.90
N VAL A 273 -32.58 -14.71 31.16
CA VAL A 273 -32.05 -13.41 31.58
C VAL A 273 -32.64 -13.11 32.96
N LYS A 274 -31.77 -12.90 33.97
CA LYS A 274 -32.24 -12.52 35.30
C LYS A 274 -32.88 -11.13 35.20
N PRO A 275 -33.99 -10.85 35.90
CA PRO A 275 -34.67 -9.54 35.83
C PRO A 275 -33.77 -8.33 36.14
N GLU A 276 -32.66 -8.60 36.81
CA GLU A 276 -31.61 -7.69 37.24
C GLU A 276 -30.58 -7.34 36.13
N ASP A 277 -30.52 -8.11 35.03
CA ASP A 277 -29.66 -7.87 33.87
C ASP A 277 -30.40 -7.21 32.68
N THR A 278 -31.73 -7.06 32.79
CA THR A 278 -32.51 -6.21 31.88
C THR A 278 -32.55 -4.81 32.44
N ALA A 279 -32.25 -3.79 31.61
CA ALA A 279 -32.72 -2.44 31.88
C ALA A 279 -34.24 -2.55 32.03
N GLY A 280 -34.74 -2.39 33.26
CA GLY A 280 -36.15 -2.62 33.58
C GLY A 280 -37.08 -1.87 32.63
N VAL A 281 -38.37 -2.23 32.65
CA VAL A 281 -39.39 -1.53 31.87
C VAL A 281 -39.26 -0.02 32.12
N PRO A 282 -39.02 0.83 31.10
CA PRO A 282 -38.88 2.27 31.30
C PRO A 282 -40.09 2.82 32.05
N ASP A 283 -39.87 3.74 32.99
CA ASP A 283 -40.85 4.24 34.00
C ASP A 283 -42.19 4.77 33.45
N HIS A 284 -42.39 4.79 32.14
CA HIS A 284 -43.55 5.35 31.46
C HIS A 284 -44.20 4.38 30.46
N TRP A 285 -43.67 3.16 30.34
CA TRP A 285 -44.18 2.18 29.38
C TRP A 285 -45.43 1.50 29.93
N GLY A 286 -46.60 1.98 29.50
CA GLY A 286 -47.92 1.47 29.91
C GLY A 286 -48.83 2.49 30.59
N LEU A 287 -48.34 3.71 30.86
CA LEU A 287 -49.17 4.81 31.35
C LEU A 287 -50.02 5.39 30.21
N LYS A 288 -51.30 5.64 30.48
CA LYS A 288 -52.15 6.38 29.54
C LYS A 288 -51.84 7.86 29.68
N ALA A 289 -52.00 8.62 28.61
CA ALA A 289 -51.71 10.06 28.58
C ALA A 289 -52.48 10.89 29.63
N SER A 290 -53.53 10.33 30.25
CA SER A 290 -54.26 10.92 31.36
C SER A 290 -53.48 10.97 32.69
N ASP A 291 -52.39 10.20 32.80
CA ASP A 291 -51.67 10.01 34.06
C ASP A 291 -50.33 10.78 34.09
N LEU A 292 -50.08 11.61 33.06
CA LEU A 292 -48.86 12.44 32.91
C LEU A 292 -49.09 13.92 33.23
N ASP A 293 -50.29 14.30 33.66
CA ASP A 293 -50.66 15.70 33.95
C ASP A 293 -50.95 15.85 35.45
N ASP A 294 -49.87 15.89 36.23
CA ASP A 294 -49.86 16.50 37.56
C ASP A 294 -48.52 17.24 37.68
N THR A 295 -48.46 18.43 37.06
CA THR A 295 -47.46 19.43 37.41
C THR A 295 -47.86 20.10 38.72
N PRO A 296 -47.06 20.05 39.80
CA PRO A 296 -47.25 20.96 40.91
C PRO A 296 -46.72 22.34 40.51
N GLU A 297 -47.58 23.35 40.57
CA GLU A 297 -47.17 24.76 40.65
C GLU A 297 -46.37 24.98 41.94
N ASP A 298 -45.10 25.34 41.79
CA ASP A 298 -44.43 26.53 42.39
C ASP A 298 -42.96 26.63 41.94
#